data_AF-A0A4S3MLX8-F1
#
_entry.id   AF-A0A4S3MLX8-F1
#
_cell.length_a   1.000
_cell.length_b   1.000
_cell.length_c   1.000
_cell.angle_alpha   90.00
_cell.angle_beta   90.00
_cell.angle_gamma   90.00
#
_symmetry.space_group_name_H-M   'P 1'
#
loop_
_entity.id
_entity.type
_entity.pdbx_description
1 polymer ?
#
loop_
_entity_poly.entity_id
_entity_poly.type
_entity_poly.pdbx_seq_one_letter_code
_entity_poly.pdbx_strand_id
1 'polypeptide(L)'
;MAVSPPVCDFGWKAPGFRLPATDGRILSLADVAGPKGTLVMFICNHCPYVLAVLDRIERDATELQAMGIGVAAICSNDATTHPDDSFENMARMAQERGFTFPYLHDEDQSVARAYGAACTPDFFGFNAAVELQYRGRLDASGRNPAPPDARRDLYEAMRQVAETGHGPRDQVPSMGCSIKWKAA
;
A
#
# COMPACT_ATOMS: atom_id res chain seq x y z
N MET A 1 -1.39 17.09 -7.91
CA MET A 1 -2.74 17.37 -7.37
C MET A 1 -3.24 16.15 -6.62
N ALA A 2 -4.22 16.30 -5.72
CA ALA A 2 -4.82 15.15 -5.05
C ALA A 2 -5.73 14.38 -6.02
N VAL A 3 -5.77 13.05 -5.90
CA VAL A 3 -6.58 12.16 -6.75
C VAL A 3 -7.21 11.09 -5.87
N SER A 4 -8.40 10.61 -6.26
CA SER A 4 -9.08 9.47 -5.64
C SER A 4 -9.25 8.34 -6.66
N PRO A 5 -8.81 7.10 -6.35
CA PRO A 5 -8.96 5.94 -7.22
C PRO A 5 -10.41 5.41 -7.21
N PRO A 6 -10.79 4.53 -8.16
CA PRO A 6 -12.03 3.77 -8.08
C PRO A 6 -12.03 2.85 -6.84
N VAL A 7 -13.23 2.49 -6.37
CA VAL A 7 -13.40 1.46 -5.32
C VAL A 7 -13.31 0.05 -5.91
N CYS A 8 -12.99 -0.90 -5.04
CA CYS A 8 -12.75 -2.32 -5.30
C CYS A 8 -13.51 -2.94 -6.49
N ASP A 9 -12.76 -3.47 -7.47
CA ASP A 9 -13.25 -4.44 -8.45
C ASP A 9 -13.13 -5.86 -7.87
N PHE A 10 -14.18 -6.31 -7.18
CA PHE A 10 -14.15 -7.58 -6.44
C PHE A 10 -13.80 -8.76 -7.34
N GLY A 11 -12.84 -9.60 -6.90
CA GLY A 11 -12.43 -10.77 -7.68
C GLY A 11 -11.30 -10.48 -8.67
N TRP A 12 -10.96 -9.21 -8.93
CA TRP A 12 -9.84 -8.86 -9.79
C TRP A 12 -8.54 -9.46 -9.24
N LYS A 13 -7.80 -10.18 -10.11
CA LYS A 13 -6.58 -10.88 -9.73
C LYS A 13 -5.42 -9.90 -9.69
N ALA A 14 -4.67 -9.90 -8.59
CA ALA A 14 -3.50 -9.06 -8.46
C ALA A 14 -2.47 -9.37 -9.57
N PRO A 15 -2.01 -8.38 -10.34
CA PRO A 15 -0.91 -8.54 -11.28
C PRO A 15 0.35 -9.00 -10.54
N GLY A 16 1.06 -9.97 -11.10
CA GLY A 16 2.36 -10.36 -10.57
C GLY A 16 3.40 -9.23 -10.73
N PHE A 17 4.37 -9.20 -9.83
CA PHE A 17 5.55 -8.32 -9.93
C PHE A 17 6.80 -9.05 -9.48
N ARG A 18 7.97 -8.48 -9.81
CA ARG A 18 9.29 -8.85 -9.27
C ARG A 18 10.10 -7.57 -9.11
N LEU A 19 10.20 -7.07 -7.90
CA LEU A 19 10.77 -5.75 -7.61
C LEU A 19 11.94 -5.84 -6.62
N PRO A 20 12.97 -4.97 -6.75
CA PRO A 20 13.99 -4.82 -5.73
C PRO A 20 13.39 -4.23 -4.44
N ALA A 21 13.71 -4.86 -3.32
CA ALA A 21 13.39 -4.39 -1.98
C ALA A 21 14.58 -3.62 -1.39
N THR A 22 14.29 -2.69 -0.48
CA THR A 22 15.31 -1.87 0.21
C THR A 22 16.31 -2.67 1.06
N ASP A 23 16.00 -3.94 1.37
CA ASP A 23 16.90 -4.86 2.07
C ASP A 23 17.84 -5.66 1.14
N GLY A 24 17.83 -5.33 -0.16
CA GLY A 24 18.68 -5.96 -1.19
C GLY A 24 18.09 -7.22 -1.83
N ARG A 25 16.93 -7.70 -1.38
CA ARG A 25 16.25 -8.84 -2.02
C ARG A 25 15.48 -8.40 -3.27
N ILE A 26 15.16 -9.35 -4.13
CA ILE A 26 14.16 -9.18 -5.20
C ILE A 26 12.96 -10.02 -4.81
N LEU A 27 11.82 -9.38 -4.60
CA LEU A 27 10.60 -10.02 -4.10
C LEU A 27 9.50 -9.97 -5.15
N SER A 28 8.76 -11.07 -5.24
CA SER A 28 7.54 -11.18 -6.04
C SER A 28 6.30 -11.08 -5.17
N LEU A 29 5.13 -10.98 -5.81
CA LEU A 29 3.85 -11.04 -5.11
C LEU A 29 3.72 -12.32 -4.26
N ALA A 30 4.22 -13.45 -4.75
CA ALA A 30 4.17 -14.72 -4.01
C ALA A 30 5.07 -14.71 -2.77
N ASP A 31 6.22 -14.01 -2.82
CA ASP A 31 7.15 -13.92 -1.69
C ASP A 31 6.60 -13.05 -0.55
N VAL A 32 5.73 -12.09 -0.87
CA VAL A 32 5.11 -11.19 0.11
C VAL A 32 3.70 -11.62 0.52
N ALA A 33 3.15 -12.66 -0.11
CA ALA A 33 1.79 -13.12 0.16
C ALA A 33 1.68 -13.83 1.51
N GLY A 34 0.63 -13.51 2.27
CA GLY A 34 0.31 -14.20 3.51
C GLY A 34 -0.70 -15.33 3.30
N PRO A 35 -0.75 -16.31 4.22
CA PRO A 35 -1.67 -17.45 4.11
C PRO A 35 -3.16 -17.06 4.13
N LYS A 36 -3.51 -15.87 4.64
CA LYS A 36 -4.90 -15.40 4.71
C LYS A 36 -5.20 -14.22 3.79
N GLY A 37 -4.21 -13.75 3.04
CA GLY A 37 -4.35 -12.60 2.17
C GLY A 37 -3.10 -11.74 2.11
N THR A 38 -3.16 -10.69 1.30
CA THR A 38 -2.03 -9.80 1.04
C THR A 38 -2.51 -8.35 0.96
N LEU A 39 -1.80 -7.44 1.62
CA LEU A 39 -1.96 -6.00 1.48
C LEU A 39 -0.79 -5.43 0.69
N VAL A 40 -1.08 -4.87 -0.48
CA VAL A 40 -0.13 -4.10 -1.29
C VAL A 40 -0.48 -2.62 -1.17
N MET A 41 0.52 -1.80 -0.86
CA MET A 41 0.35 -0.36 -0.61
C MET A 41 1.26 0.44 -1.54
N PHE A 42 0.71 1.33 -2.34
CA PHE A 42 1.51 2.31 -3.07
C PHE A 42 1.72 3.54 -2.19
N ILE A 43 2.95 3.76 -1.74
CA ILE A 43 3.34 4.87 -0.86
C ILE A 43 4.53 5.63 -1.45
N CYS A 44 4.99 6.68 -0.78
CA CYS A 44 6.21 7.39 -1.13
C CYS A 44 6.79 8.12 0.10
N ASN A 45 7.96 8.72 -0.05
CA ASN A 45 8.72 9.25 1.07
C ASN A 45 8.45 10.73 1.35
N HIS A 46 8.06 11.50 0.33
CA HIS A 46 7.90 12.96 0.44
C HIS A 46 6.46 13.44 0.64
N CYS A 47 5.46 12.58 0.41
CA CYS A 47 4.09 13.04 0.35
C CYS A 47 3.55 13.32 1.76
N PRO A 48 3.04 14.53 2.04
CA PRO A 48 2.50 14.86 3.36
C PRO A 48 1.32 13.97 3.76
N TYR A 49 0.57 13.42 2.79
CA TYR A 49 -0.49 12.45 3.08
C TYR A 49 0.08 11.15 3.62
N VAL A 50 1.16 10.62 3.02
CA VAL A 50 1.79 9.38 3.50
C VAL A 50 2.45 9.62 4.86
N LEU A 51 3.23 10.70 4.99
CA LEU A 51 3.92 11.02 6.24
C LEU A 51 2.96 11.21 7.42
N ALA A 52 1.77 11.78 7.19
CA ALA A 52 0.74 11.97 8.22
C ALA A 52 0.07 10.66 8.67
N VAL A 53 0.18 9.58 7.89
CA VAL A 53 -0.48 8.30 8.20
C VAL A 53 0.51 7.16 8.47
N LEU A 54 1.82 7.40 8.38
CA LEU A 54 2.82 6.33 8.36
C LEU A 54 2.84 5.52 9.66
N ASP A 55 2.77 6.18 10.82
CA ASP A 55 2.69 5.53 12.14
C ASP A 55 1.47 4.59 12.24
N ARG A 56 0.35 4.94 11.59
CA ARG A 56 -0.86 4.12 11.55
C ARG A 56 -0.76 2.97 10.57
N ILE A 57 -0.09 3.18 9.43
CA ILE A 57 0.25 2.10 8.49
C ILE A 57 1.11 1.06 9.20
N GLU A 58 2.15 1.47 9.94
CA GLU A 58 3.04 0.57 10.67
C GLU A 58 2.30 -0.25 11.73
N ARG A 59 1.46 0.41 12.54
CA ARG A 59 0.59 -0.25 13.51
C ARG A 59 -0.33 -1.28 12.84
N ASP A 60 -1.08 -0.86 11.82
CA ASP A 60 -2.06 -1.71 11.15
C ASP A 60 -1.37 -2.88 10.43
N ALA A 61 -0.22 -2.65 9.78
CA ALA A 61 0.56 -3.71 9.15
C ALA A 61 1.02 -4.77 10.15
N THR A 62 1.56 -4.36 11.31
CA THR A 62 2.01 -5.29 12.36
C THR A 62 0.87 -6.18 12.86
N GLU A 63 -0.30 -5.59 13.15
CA GLU A 63 -1.46 -6.34 13.62
C GLU A 63 -2.02 -7.28 12.54
N LEU A 64 -2.06 -6.84 11.27
CA LEU A 64 -2.50 -7.66 10.14
C LEU A 64 -1.54 -8.82 9.85
N GLN A 65 -0.22 -8.59 9.94
CA GLN A 65 0.79 -9.64 9.80
C GLN A 65 0.59 -10.74 10.86
N ALA A 66 0.28 -10.37 12.11
CA ALA A 66 -0.05 -11.34 13.16
C ALA A 66 -1.30 -12.18 12.85
N MET A 67 -2.20 -11.70 11.98
CA MET A 67 -3.39 -12.43 11.52
C MET A 67 -3.13 -13.31 10.28
N GLY A 68 -1.92 -13.29 9.72
CA GLY A 68 -1.55 -14.04 8.52
C GLY A 68 -1.78 -13.29 7.21
N ILE A 69 -1.91 -11.96 7.26
CA ILE A 69 -1.89 -11.11 6.07
C ILE A 69 -0.43 -10.76 5.73
N GLY A 70 -0.03 -11.04 4.49
CA GLY A 70 1.23 -10.54 3.95
C GLY A 70 1.13 -9.05 3.66
N VAL A 71 2.20 -8.29 3.86
CA VAL A 71 2.17 -6.83 3.64
C VAL A 71 3.38 -6.42 2.82
N ALA A 72 3.19 -5.57 1.82
CA ALA A 72 4.26 -4.96 1.04
C ALA A 72 3.92 -3.51 0.67
N ALA A 73 4.91 -2.63 0.77
CA ALA A 73 4.85 -1.26 0.26
C ALA A 73 5.59 -1.17 -1.08
N ILE A 74 5.11 -0.35 -2.00
CA ILE A 74 5.71 -0.09 -3.31
C ILE A 74 5.82 1.43 -3.51
N CYS A 75 7.01 1.90 -3.89
CA CYS A 75 7.22 3.26 -4.39
C CYS A 75 7.41 3.22 -5.90
N SER A 76 6.57 3.96 -6.62
CA SER A 76 6.59 4.07 -8.10
C SER A 76 6.82 5.51 -8.57
N ASN A 77 7.20 6.41 -7.67
CA ASN A 77 7.41 7.81 -8.03
C ASN A 77 8.74 7.99 -8.78
N ASP A 78 8.74 8.88 -9.77
CA ASP A 78 9.95 9.26 -10.50
C ASP A 78 10.95 10.00 -9.59
N ALA A 79 12.01 9.29 -9.18
CA ALA A 79 13.08 9.83 -8.35
C ALA A 79 13.91 10.93 -9.06
N THR A 80 13.83 11.06 -10.38
CA THR A 80 14.52 12.14 -11.13
C THR A 80 13.90 13.49 -10.80
N THR A 81 12.58 13.54 -10.77
CA THR A 81 11.82 14.76 -10.45
C THR A 81 11.55 14.91 -8.96
N HIS A 82 11.54 13.81 -8.20
CA HIS A 82 11.29 13.78 -6.76
C HIS A 82 12.40 12.96 -6.05
N PRO A 83 13.60 13.53 -5.84
CA PRO A 83 14.76 12.81 -5.29
C PRO A 83 14.54 12.17 -3.92
N ASP A 84 13.61 12.68 -3.12
CA ASP A 84 13.23 12.11 -1.83
C ASP A 84 12.66 10.69 -1.97
N ASP A 85 12.11 10.32 -3.13
CA ASP A 85 11.59 8.98 -3.43
C ASP A 85 12.65 8.05 -4.05
N SER A 86 13.93 8.45 -4.07
CA SER A 86 15.02 7.59 -4.54
C SER A 86 15.14 6.30 -3.71
N PHE A 87 15.68 5.25 -4.33
CA PHE A 87 15.90 3.96 -3.67
C PHE A 87 16.72 4.07 -2.38
N GLU A 88 17.74 4.95 -2.37
CA GLU A 88 18.55 5.22 -1.17
C GLU A 88 17.70 5.84 -0.05
N ASN A 89 16.87 6.83 -0.36
CA ASN A 89 16.00 7.46 0.61
C ASN A 89 14.88 6.52 1.09
N MET A 90 14.38 5.62 0.23
CA MET A 90 13.46 4.55 0.61
C MET A 90 14.11 3.61 1.63
N ALA A 91 15.36 3.20 1.39
CA ALA A 91 16.09 2.33 2.31
C ALA A 91 16.34 3.00 3.65
N ARG A 92 16.74 4.27 3.64
CA ARG A 92 16.89 5.08 4.85
C ARG A 92 15.58 5.17 5.64
N MET A 93 14.47 5.50 4.99
CA MET A 93 13.15 5.57 5.64
C MET A 93 12.76 4.23 6.25
N ALA A 94 12.85 3.13 5.50
CA ALA A 94 12.48 1.80 5.98
C ALA A 94 13.31 1.39 7.21
N GLN A 95 14.61 1.73 7.23
CA GLN A 95 15.49 1.45 8.36
C GLN A 95 15.18 2.35 9.57
N GLU A 96 15.05 3.65 9.38
CA GLU A 96 14.77 4.62 10.47
C GLU A 96 13.43 4.34 11.15
N ARG A 97 12.43 3.95 10.36
CA ARG A 97 11.08 3.63 10.82
C ARG A 97 10.95 2.20 11.35
N GLY A 98 11.87 1.32 10.98
CA GLY A 98 11.80 -0.10 11.34
C GLY A 98 10.61 -0.83 10.70
N PHE A 99 10.38 -0.61 9.40
CA PHE A 99 9.27 -1.28 8.70
C PHE A 99 9.33 -2.80 8.87
N THR A 100 8.22 -3.39 9.30
CA THR A 100 8.06 -4.84 9.45
C THR A 100 7.70 -5.54 8.14
N PHE A 101 7.58 -4.78 7.06
CA PHE A 101 7.21 -5.22 5.73
C PHE A 101 8.23 -4.71 4.69
N PRO A 102 8.42 -5.43 3.58
CA PRO A 102 9.30 -4.99 2.51
C PRO A 102 8.80 -3.70 1.86
N TYR A 103 9.74 -2.81 1.55
CA TYR A 103 9.51 -1.63 0.74
C TYR A 103 10.18 -1.81 -0.63
N LEU A 104 9.36 -1.91 -1.67
CA LEU A 104 9.75 -2.29 -3.02
C LEU A 104 9.81 -1.07 -3.94
N HIS A 105 10.74 -1.07 -4.88
CA HIS A 105 10.92 0.02 -5.83
C HIS A 105 10.50 -0.37 -7.24
N ASP A 106 9.45 0.27 -7.74
CA ASP A 106 8.86 0.10 -9.06
C ASP A 106 9.35 1.23 -9.98
N GLU A 107 10.63 1.13 -10.36
CA GLU A 107 11.38 2.18 -11.07
C GLU A 107 10.76 2.54 -12.43
N ASP A 108 10.30 1.53 -13.18
CA ASP A 108 9.70 1.70 -14.51
C ASP A 108 8.19 2.00 -14.46
N GLN A 109 7.61 1.99 -13.26
CA GLN A 109 6.20 2.27 -12.99
C GLN A 109 5.23 1.27 -13.61
N SER A 110 5.72 0.13 -14.09
CA SER A 110 4.91 -0.90 -14.75
C SER A 110 3.94 -1.55 -13.77
N VAL A 111 4.34 -1.73 -12.51
CA VAL A 111 3.49 -2.35 -11.48
C VAL A 111 2.39 -1.40 -11.06
N ALA A 112 2.68 -0.11 -10.82
CA ALA A 112 1.65 0.89 -10.56
C ALA A 112 0.63 1.00 -11.70
N ARG A 113 1.09 0.95 -12.96
CA ARG A 113 0.20 0.95 -14.13
C ARG A 113 -0.66 -0.31 -14.19
N ALA A 114 -0.08 -1.49 -13.97
CA ALA A 114 -0.81 -2.75 -13.98
C ALA A 114 -1.87 -2.81 -12.87
N TYR A 115 -1.59 -2.23 -11.70
CA TYR A 115 -2.55 -2.12 -10.60
C TYR A 115 -3.57 -1.00 -10.77
N GLY A 116 -3.38 -0.12 -11.75
CA GLY A 116 -4.16 1.11 -11.88
C GLY A 116 -4.04 1.99 -10.63
N ALA A 117 -2.90 1.97 -9.95
CA ALA A 117 -2.63 2.79 -8.77
C ALA A 117 -2.61 4.27 -9.19
N ALA A 118 -3.31 5.12 -8.43
CA ALA A 118 -3.52 6.51 -8.83
C ALA A 118 -2.83 7.53 -7.92
N CYS A 119 -2.76 7.23 -6.62
CA CYS A 119 -2.28 8.16 -5.60
C CYS A 119 -1.37 7.48 -4.56
N THR A 120 -0.77 8.29 -3.69
CA THR A 120 -0.05 7.83 -2.49
C THR A 120 -0.64 8.49 -1.23
N PRO A 121 -1.12 7.71 -0.25
CA PRO A 121 -1.21 6.24 -0.27
C PRO A 121 -2.39 5.71 -1.12
N ASP A 122 -2.23 4.53 -1.74
CA ASP A 122 -3.30 3.73 -2.36
C ASP A 122 -3.16 2.28 -1.88
N PHE A 123 -4.25 1.67 -1.39
CA PHE A 123 -4.22 0.40 -0.67
C PHE A 123 -5.01 -0.66 -1.43
N PHE A 124 -4.41 -1.84 -1.61
CA PHE A 124 -5.00 -2.98 -2.29
C PHE A 124 -4.93 -4.21 -1.40
N GLY A 125 -6.09 -4.64 -0.91
CA GLY A 125 -6.26 -5.80 -0.05
C GLY A 125 -6.80 -6.99 -0.81
N PHE A 126 -6.05 -8.09 -0.81
CA PHE A 126 -6.36 -9.33 -1.50
C PHE A 126 -6.63 -10.47 -0.50
N ASN A 127 -7.55 -11.37 -0.85
CA ASN A 127 -7.75 -12.62 -0.11
C ASN A 127 -6.64 -13.66 -0.42
N ALA A 128 -6.72 -14.84 0.20
CA ALA A 128 -5.77 -15.93 -0.01
C ALA A 128 -5.77 -16.48 -1.46
N ALA A 129 -6.82 -16.22 -2.24
CA ALA A 129 -6.89 -16.54 -3.67
C ALA A 129 -6.34 -15.41 -4.56
N VAL A 130 -5.71 -14.39 -3.96
CA VAL A 130 -5.09 -13.25 -4.66
C VAL A 130 -6.13 -12.42 -5.43
N GLU A 131 -7.35 -12.36 -4.90
CA GLU A 131 -8.47 -11.59 -5.46
C GLU A 131 -8.71 -10.34 -4.64
N LEU A 132 -8.90 -9.22 -5.32
CA LEU A 132 -9.15 -7.95 -4.68
C LEU A 132 -10.45 -8.01 -3.88
N GLN A 133 -10.35 -7.66 -2.61
CA GLN A 133 -11.45 -7.58 -1.67
C GLN A 133 -11.53 -6.19 -1.03
N TYR A 134 -10.45 -5.43 -1.07
CA TYR A 134 -10.41 -4.08 -0.51
C TYR A 134 -9.58 -3.15 -1.39
N ARG A 135 -10.13 -1.97 -1.70
CA ARG A 135 -9.41 -0.83 -2.26
C ARG A 135 -10.06 0.46 -1.76
N GLY A 136 -9.37 1.15 -0.86
CA GLY A 136 -9.92 2.31 -0.17
C GLY A 136 -8.95 2.94 0.82
N ARG A 137 -9.43 3.95 1.52
CA ARG A 137 -8.66 4.77 2.47
C ARG A 137 -8.21 4.00 3.71
N LEU A 138 -7.14 4.45 4.36
CA LEU A 138 -6.76 3.94 5.69
C LEU A 138 -7.85 4.17 6.74
N ASP A 139 -8.31 5.41 6.85
CA ASP A 139 -9.35 5.90 7.75
C ASP A 139 -9.92 7.24 7.25
N ALA A 140 -10.86 7.83 8.00
CA ALA A 140 -11.52 9.08 7.63
C ALA A 140 -10.68 10.37 7.75
N SER A 141 -9.47 10.31 8.29
CA SER A 141 -8.69 11.51 8.63
C SER A 141 -7.99 12.17 7.44
N GLY A 142 -7.76 11.41 6.36
CA GLY A 142 -6.97 11.87 5.21
C GLY A 142 -5.57 12.32 5.64
N ARG A 143 -5.24 13.60 5.43
CA ARG A 143 -3.95 14.20 5.85
C ARG A 143 -3.95 14.79 7.27
N ASN A 144 -5.09 14.79 7.95
CA ASN A 144 -5.21 15.34 9.29
C ASN A 144 -4.88 14.26 10.32
N PRO A 145 -4.56 14.64 11.57
CA PRO A 145 -4.53 13.69 12.68
C PRO A 145 -5.87 12.96 12.78
N ALA A 146 -5.82 11.64 12.96
CA ALA A 146 -7.03 10.88 13.29
C ALA A 146 -7.46 11.18 14.74
N PRO A 147 -8.77 11.35 15.00
CA PRO A 147 -9.28 11.27 16.36
C PRO A 147 -8.99 9.88 16.97
N PRO A 148 -8.86 9.75 18.30
CA PRO A 148 -8.51 8.48 18.95
C PRO A 148 -9.45 7.31 18.64
N ASP A 149 -10.72 7.61 18.35
CA ASP A 149 -11.79 6.68 18.03
C ASP A 149 -12.06 6.57 16.52
N ALA A 150 -11.14 7.09 15.67
CA ALA A 150 -11.26 6.96 14.23
C ALA A 150 -11.37 5.49 13.82
N ARG A 151 -12.43 5.17 13.08
CA ARG A 151 -12.59 3.86 12.46
C ARG A 151 -11.39 3.55 11.57
N ARG A 152 -10.80 2.36 11.76
CA ARG A 152 -9.65 1.88 10.98
C ARG A 152 -10.17 1.10 9.77
N ASP A 153 -10.66 1.81 8.75
CA ASP A 153 -11.34 1.24 7.58
C ASP A 153 -10.50 0.11 6.92
N LEU A 154 -9.21 0.35 6.66
CA LEU A 154 -8.30 -0.63 6.07
C LEU A 154 -8.12 -1.85 6.98
N TYR A 155 -7.83 -1.63 8.26
CA TYR A 155 -7.58 -2.70 9.22
C TYR A 155 -8.80 -3.60 9.39
N GLU A 156 -9.99 -3.01 9.58
CA GLU A 156 -11.22 -3.77 9.74
C GLU A 156 -11.54 -4.58 8.49
N ALA A 157 -11.34 -4.00 7.30
CA ALA A 157 -11.54 -4.70 6.04
C ALA A 157 -10.57 -5.87 5.88
N MET A 158 -9.29 -5.67 6.14
CA MET A 158 -8.29 -6.73 6.02
C MET A 158 -8.42 -7.80 7.10
N ARG A 159 -8.88 -7.45 8.30
CA ARG A 159 -9.27 -8.42 9.33
C ARG A 159 -10.44 -9.27 8.84
N GLN A 160 -11.47 -8.65 8.25
CA GLN A 160 -12.61 -9.39 7.67
C GLN A 160 -12.15 -10.33 6.54
N VAL A 161 -11.24 -9.87 5.68
CA VAL A 161 -10.62 -10.71 4.63
C VAL A 161 -9.86 -11.88 5.25
N ALA A 162 -9.06 -11.64 6.29
CA ALA A 162 -8.32 -12.70 6.97
C ALA A 162 -9.24 -13.75 7.62
N GLU A 163 -10.39 -13.33 8.13
CA GLU A 163 -11.37 -14.20 8.80
C GLU A 163 -12.28 -14.94 7.81
N THR A 164 -12.64 -14.32 6.68
CA THR A 164 -13.75 -14.79 5.81
C THR A 164 -13.39 -14.94 4.33
N GLY A 165 -12.25 -14.42 3.89
CA GLY A 165 -11.87 -14.31 2.48
C GLY A 165 -12.61 -13.21 1.70
N HIS A 166 -13.49 -12.44 2.35
CA HIS A 166 -14.34 -11.44 1.72
C HIS A 166 -14.18 -10.07 2.40
N GLY A 167 -14.11 -9.01 1.59
CA GLY A 167 -14.05 -7.63 2.08
C GLY A 167 -15.42 -6.99 2.28
N PRO A 168 -15.48 -5.82 2.94
CA PRO A 168 -16.71 -5.06 3.10
C PRO A 168 -17.22 -4.53 1.75
N ARG A 169 -18.55 -4.51 1.55
CA ARG A 169 -19.15 -4.02 0.29
C ARG A 169 -19.06 -2.51 0.15
N ASP A 170 -19.23 -1.79 1.25
CA ASP A 170 -19.10 -0.35 1.29
C ASP A 170 -17.65 0.02 1.57
N GLN A 171 -17.01 0.69 0.60
CA GLN A 171 -15.63 1.14 0.68
C GLN A 171 -15.54 2.59 0.25
N VAL A 172 -14.68 3.35 0.92
CA VAL A 172 -14.43 4.76 0.59
C VAL A 172 -13.06 4.84 -0.07
N PRO A 173 -12.95 5.47 -1.27
CA PRO A 173 -11.66 5.64 -1.94
C PRO A 173 -10.59 6.28 -1.06
N SER A 174 -9.33 5.92 -1.33
CA SER A 174 -8.19 6.67 -0.85
C SER A 174 -8.17 8.10 -1.40
N MET A 175 -7.35 8.94 -0.77
CA MET A 175 -7.03 10.26 -1.27
C MET A 175 -5.58 10.58 -0.94
N GLY A 176 -4.84 11.03 -1.93
CA GLY A 176 -3.43 11.35 -1.78
C GLY A 176 -2.89 12.13 -2.96
N CYS A 177 -1.60 12.46 -2.91
CA CYS A 177 -0.92 13.01 -4.08
C CYS A 177 -0.93 11.99 -5.22
N SER A 178 -1.08 12.45 -6.46
CA SER A 178 -0.88 11.59 -7.63
C SER A 178 0.50 10.94 -7.61
N ILE A 179 0.60 9.70 -8.09
CA ILE A 179 1.88 9.08 -8.42
C ILE A 179 2.66 10.00 -9.37
N LYS A 180 3.97 10.12 -9.16
CA LYS A 180 4.87 10.97 -9.96
C LYS A 180 5.30 10.21 -11.20
N TRP A 181 4.43 10.20 -12.21
CA TRP A 181 4.67 9.49 -13.46
C TRP A 181 5.87 10.07 -14.22
N LYS A 182 6.73 9.20 -14.75
CA LYS A 182 7.76 9.55 -15.72
C LYS A 182 7.12 10.06 -17.00
N ALA A 183 7.80 10.98 -17.67
CA ALA A 183 7.43 11.37 -19.03
C ALA A 183 7.50 10.13 -19.95
N ALA A 184 6.53 10.03 -20.86
CA ALA A 184 6.48 8.97 -21.87
C ALA A 184 7.55 9.16 -22.95
#